data_AF-A0AAN6F602-F1
#
_entry.id   AF-A0AAN6F602-F1
#
_cell.length_a   1.000
_cell.length_b   1.000
_cell.length_c   1.000
_cell.angle_alpha   90.00
_cell.angle_beta   90.00
_cell.angle_gamma   90.00
#
_symmetry.space_group_name_H-M   'P 1'
#
loop_
_entity.id
_entity.type
_entity.pdbx_description
1 polymer ?
#
loop_
_entity_poly.entity_id
_entity_poly.type
_entity_poly.pdbx_seq_one_letter_code
_entity_poly.pdbx_strand_id
1 'polypeptide(L)'
;MSLDRSPSPHRSGGWSSPGLTSPFEETNGHSRSQNPSPGKRNGYGQLYGGAQPGVTWGSAKAKSARVNGYPSYQPQNQGFFGRHYRRLSESLPHFAHGGQEDRYAEKEKLGRGRSGGWSGSSNSKMKWRELPRRVGLLISRRRKGVALVLLFLLGLMIWFQKRTTPPVLAFSQRTNIASTALQYLYRRTSFLGGGSKFVIILAANQGGGVMEWKGPREWAIERDSVKNKKKYVADWGYELDIVDMSTKKRYAHEWRESWEKVDVIRKAMTKYPDAEWFWWLDLNTFIMEPSYSLQSHIFSNLKAHTYRDINLYNPLHIQHPPNGTSGDANAPQYANYLDPETLSPVGDGKPNSINLIVPQDCGGFNLGSFFVRRSAWTDRLLDIWWDPVFYEQKHMEWEHKEQDALEYIYTNQPWIRSHTAFIPQRMVNAFPNGACGDDRKVPEGGGCKTLVAGGMEGTEWECGIQGIHYQESERDFVVNMAGCEWGRDCWGEMYNFRQLSGRLNRSRWERIKDWWGESEEAKSKAKEEARKRDEAKGKV
;
A
#
# COMPACT_ATOMS: atom_id res chain seq x y z
N MET A 1 49.35 -22.28 -2.67
CA MET A 1 49.91 -21.38 -3.72
C MET A 1 48.75 -21.03 -4.63
N SER A 2 48.46 -19.77 -4.98
CA SER A 2 49.00 -18.48 -4.54
C SER A 2 47.85 -17.43 -4.54
N LEU A 3 48.02 -16.32 -3.83
CA LEU A 3 47.05 -15.21 -3.77
C LEU A 3 47.78 -13.87 -3.92
N ASP A 4 47.52 -13.16 -5.02
CA ASP A 4 48.13 -11.87 -5.31
C ASP A 4 47.07 -10.75 -5.41
N ARG A 5 46.88 -10.08 -4.27
CA ARG A 5 47.06 -8.62 -4.03
C ARG A 5 46.59 -7.62 -5.12
N SER A 6 46.04 -6.44 -4.80
CA SER A 6 45.73 -5.82 -3.48
C SER A 6 44.99 -4.46 -3.65
N PRO A 7 44.22 -4.00 -2.64
CA PRO A 7 43.91 -2.58 -2.44
C PRO A 7 44.98 -1.85 -1.58
N SER A 8 44.98 -0.53 -1.62
CA SER A 8 45.96 0.38 -0.99
C SER A 8 45.61 0.80 0.46
N PRO A 9 46.55 1.35 1.25
CA PRO A 9 46.44 1.39 2.72
C PRO A 9 45.87 2.70 3.30
N HIS A 10 45.42 2.64 4.56
CA HIS A 10 45.26 3.82 5.41
C HIS A 10 45.89 3.61 6.80
N ARG A 11 46.33 4.69 7.46
CA ARG A 11 47.18 4.66 8.66
C ARG A 11 46.38 4.65 9.97
N SER A 12 46.55 3.62 10.80
CA SER A 12 46.83 3.64 12.26
C SER A 12 46.68 2.23 12.85
N GLY A 13 47.28 1.97 14.02
CA GLY A 13 47.37 0.63 14.62
C GLY A 13 46.02 0.06 15.09
N GLY A 14 45.96 -1.18 15.56
CA GLY A 14 47.02 -2.16 15.80
C GLY A 14 46.42 -3.38 16.53
N TRP A 15 46.98 -4.57 16.33
CA TRP A 15 46.31 -5.81 16.78
C TRP A 15 46.64 -6.17 18.23
N SER A 16 45.66 -6.79 18.91
CA SER A 16 45.87 -7.63 20.10
C SER A 16 44.74 -8.66 20.15
N SER A 17 45.10 -9.93 20.33
CA SER A 17 44.19 -11.09 20.38
C SER A 17 44.45 -11.89 21.68
N PRO A 18 43.85 -13.07 21.95
CA PRO A 18 43.07 -13.21 23.18
C PRO A 18 43.79 -14.01 24.29
N GLY A 19 43.42 -13.73 25.55
CA GLY A 19 43.85 -14.50 26.72
C GLY A 19 42.66 -15.00 27.53
N LEU A 20 42.56 -16.32 27.71
CA LEU A 20 41.57 -17.00 28.56
C LEU A 20 42.24 -17.46 29.86
N THR A 21 41.72 -17.04 31.02
CA THR A 21 41.90 -17.76 32.30
C THR A 21 40.69 -17.56 33.22
N SER A 22 40.27 -18.67 33.83
CA SER A 22 39.32 -18.86 34.93
C SER A 22 39.61 -20.27 35.50
N PRO A 23 39.11 -20.71 36.67
CA PRO A 23 38.09 -20.14 37.56
C PRO A 23 38.73 -19.71 38.92
N PHE A 24 38.11 -19.68 40.12
CA PHE A 24 37.35 -20.71 40.86
C PHE A 24 36.77 -20.11 42.18
N GLU A 25 35.49 -20.40 42.47
CA GLU A 25 34.83 -20.61 43.79
C GLU A 25 34.98 -19.60 44.98
N GLU A 26 34.07 -19.48 45.98
CA GLU A 26 32.76 -20.11 46.22
C GLU A 26 31.79 -19.26 47.10
N THR A 27 30.53 -19.74 47.22
CA THR A 27 29.52 -19.62 48.31
C THR A 27 29.10 -18.28 48.98
N ASN A 28 27.77 -18.04 48.89
CA ASN A 28 26.79 -17.74 49.95
C ASN A 28 27.04 -16.66 51.04
N GLY A 29 26.04 -15.77 51.20
CA GLY A 29 25.88 -14.97 52.44
C GLY A 29 24.76 -13.92 52.36
N HIS A 30 23.57 -14.19 52.91
CA HIS A 30 22.49 -13.21 52.98
C HIS A 30 22.55 -12.35 54.24
N SER A 31 22.31 -11.04 54.05
CA SER A 31 21.76 -10.10 55.04
C SER A 31 22.53 -9.83 56.35
N ARG A 32 22.84 -8.55 56.59
CA ARG A 32 22.05 -7.76 57.57
C ARG A 32 22.28 -6.26 57.40
N SER A 33 21.21 -5.50 57.58
CA SER A 33 21.27 -4.05 57.79
C SER A 33 21.42 -3.74 59.27
N GLN A 34 22.23 -2.74 59.62
CA GLN A 34 21.98 -1.94 60.82
C GLN A 34 22.40 -0.48 60.59
N ASN A 35 21.65 0.44 61.21
CA ASN A 35 21.72 1.88 60.96
C ASN A 35 22.51 2.60 62.09
N PRO A 36 22.94 3.86 61.90
CA PRO A 36 24.01 4.49 62.68
C PRO A 36 23.53 5.29 63.91
N SER A 37 24.46 5.72 64.79
CA SER A 37 24.61 7.07 65.43
C SER A 37 25.67 7.03 66.61
N PRO A 38 25.90 8.06 67.47
CA PRO A 38 26.96 9.06 67.20
C PRO A 38 27.82 9.59 68.40
N GLY A 39 28.93 10.30 68.08
CA GLY A 39 29.78 11.10 69.02
C GLY A 39 31.03 10.35 69.53
N LYS A 40 32.11 10.96 70.08
CA LYS A 40 32.52 12.31 70.58
C LYS A 40 34.09 12.35 70.57
N ARG A 41 34.90 13.42 70.73
CA ARG A 41 34.90 14.91 70.54
C ARG A 41 36.37 15.39 70.83
N ASN A 42 36.77 16.62 70.42
CA ASN A 42 38.05 17.35 70.72
C ASN A 42 39.24 16.98 69.79
N GLY A 43 40.28 17.83 69.56
CA GLY A 43 40.48 19.26 69.92
C GLY A 43 41.91 19.78 69.58
N TYR A 44 42.12 21.11 69.56
CA TYR A 44 43.38 21.86 69.24
C TYR A 44 43.88 21.79 67.76
N GLY A 45 44.59 22.77 67.19
CA GLY A 45 44.84 24.18 67.62
C GLY A 45 45.92 24.91 66.79
N GLN A 46 45.68 26.18 66.39
CA GLN A 46 46.58 27.08 65.60
C GLN A 46 46.91 26.61 64.14
N LEU A 47 47.38 27.44 63.19
CA LEU A 47 47.76 28.86 63.15
C LEU A 47 47.37 29.50 61.77
N TYR A 48 47.36 30.84 61.70
CA TYR A 48 47.08 31.69 60.51
C TYR A 48 45.65 31.66 59.92
N GLY A 49 45.25 32.82 59.39
CA GLY A 49 43.96 33.04 58.74
C GLY A 49 44.07 33.94 57.50
N GLY A 50 42.99 34.21 56.77
CA GLY A 50 41.63 33.76 57.06
C GLY A 50 40.73 33.73 55.82
N ALA A 51 39.78 32.79 55.81
CA ALA A 51 38.77 32.64 54.78
C ALA A 51 37.42 32.27 55.42
N GLN A 52 36.33 32.84 54.93
CA GLN A 52 34.96 32.60 55.42
C GLN A 52 34.44 31.22 54.99
N PRO A 53 34.15 30.27 55.89
CA PRO A 53 33.60 28.97 55.53
C PRO A 53 32.11 29.09 55.14
N GLY A 54 31.81 28.99 53.85
CA GLY A 54 30.44 29.13 53.35
C GLY A 54 29.50 28.02 53.84
N VAL A 55 28.32 28.41 54.33
CA VAL A 55 27.27 27.47 54.77
C VAL A 55 26.79 26.62 53.60
N THR A 56 27.19 25.34 53.56
CA THR A 56 26.89 24.46 52.42
C THR A 56 25.41 24.05 52.41
N TRP A 57 24.78 24.13 51.24
CA TRP A 57 23.33 23.94 51.06
C TRP A 57 22.82 22.57 51.54
N GLY A 58 23.67 21.54 51.51
CA GLY A 58 23.36 20.20 52.02
C GLY A 58 23.14 20.16 53.54
N SER A 59 23.88 20.96 54.32
CA SER A 59 23.80 20.96 55.79
C SER A 59 22.45 21.50 56.31
N ALA A 60 21.93 22.55 55.67
CA ALA A 60 20.60 23.10 55.96
C ALA A 60 19.47 22.16 55.54
N LYS A 61 19.61 21.50 54.38
CA LYS A 61 18.64 20.52 53.87
C LYS A 61 18.56 19.27 54.77
N ALA A 62 19.68 18.82 55.33
CA ALA A 62 19.73 17.68 56.24
C ALA A 62 19.04 17.95 57.61
N LYS A 63 19.10 19.19 58.11
CA LYS A 63 18.39 19.57 59.36
C LYS A 63 16.88 19.69 59.18
N SER A 64 16.41 20.31 58.09
CA SER A 64 14.97 20.48 57.83
C SER A 64 14.23 19.16 57.56
N ALA A 65 14.90 18.17 56.96
CA ALA A 65 14.32 16.86 56.67
C ALA A 65 13.96 16.02 57.93
N ARG A 66 14.39 16.41 59.13
CA ARG A 66 14.13 15.67 60.38
C ARG A 66 12.91 16.18 61.19
N VAL A 67 12.23 17.24 60.75
CA VAL A 67 11.23 17.94 61.58
C VAL A 67 9.78 17.62 61.20
N ASN A 68 9.48 17.30 59.94
CA ASN A 68 8.12 17.00 59.47
C ASN A 68 7.96 15.52 59.10
N GLY A 69 7.62 14.68 60.08
CA GLY A 69 7.30 13.26 59.84
C GLY A 69 6.65 12.57 61.05
N TYR A 70 5.32 12.50 61.06
CA TYR A 70 4.58 11.59 61.94
C TYR A 70 4.72 10.14 61.45
N PRO A 71 4.78 9.15 62.36
CA PRO A 71 4.85 7.74 61.97
C PRO A 71 3.50 7.25 61.43
N SER A 72 3.52 6.48 60.35
CA SER A 72 2.35 5.77 59.83
C SER A 72 2.55 4.26 59.88
N TYR A 73 1.52 3.52 60.28
CA TYR A 73 1.57 2.10 60.57
C TYR A 73 1.50 1.26 59.28
N GLN A 74 2.40 0.29 59.11
CA GLN A 74 2.39 -0.64 57.97
C GLN A 74 2.00 -2.07 58.43
N PRO A 75 0.75 -2.52 58.19
CA PRO A 75 0.42 -3.93 58.32
C PRO A 75 1.00 -4.74 57.14
N GLN A 76 1.46 -5.94 57.44
CA GLN A 76 2.15 -6.83 56.50
C GLN A 76 1.16 -7.62 55.62
N ASN A 77 1.62 -8.06 54.44
CA ASN A 77 0.92 -8.94 53.49
C ASN A 77 -0.46 -8.49 52.94
N GLN A 78 -0.45 -7.74 51.84
CA GLN A 78 -1.53 -7.80 50.82
C GLN A 78 -0.96 -7.85 49.39
N GLY A 79 -1.61 -8.67 48.55
CA GLY A 79 -1.21 -8.96 47.18
C GLY A 79 -1.54 -7.88 46.15
N PHE A 80 -1.29 -8.19 44.87
CA PHE A 80 -1.34 -7.27 43.73
C PHE A 80 -2.61 -6.39 43.68
N PHE A 81 -3.80 -7.00 43.79
CA PHE A 81 -5.08 -6.30 43.66
C PHE A 81 -5.37 -5.27 44.76
N GLY A 82 -4.99 -5.56 46.02
CA GLY A 82 -5.23 -4.65 47.15
C GLY A 82 -4.48 -3.32 47.00
N ARG A 83 -3.31 -3.33 46.34
CA ARG A 83 -2.52 -2.13 46.04
C ARG A 83 -3.16 -1.24 44.97
N HIS A 84 -4.01 -1.79 44.12
CA HIS A 84 -4.65 -1.03 43.03
C HIS A 84 -5.93 -0.33 43.50
N TYR A 85 -6.72 -0.96 44.39
CA TYR A 85 -7.97 -0.37 44.89
C TYR A 85 -7.75 0.85 45.80
N ARG A 86 -6.72 0.83 46.68
CA ARG A 86 -6.41 1.99 47.55
C ARG A 86 -6.12 3.27 46.78
N ARG A 87 -5.47 3.16 45.60
CA ARG A 87 -5.20 4.31 44.72
C ARG A 87 -6.44 4.95 44.10
N LEU A 88 -7.59 4.27 44.10
CA LEU A 88 -8.86 4.86 43.68
C LEU A 88 -9.55 5.53 44.87
N SER A 89 -9.59 4.89 46.05
CA SER A 89 -10.16 5.51 47.27
C SER A 89 -9.38 6.74 47.77
N GLU A 90 -8.06 6.80 47.55
CA GLU A 90 -7.21 7.95 47.90
C GLU A 90 -7.41 9.17 46.96
N SER A 91 -8.32 9.11 45.98
CA SER A 91 -8.54 10.18 44.99
C SER A 91 -9.84 10.97 45.18
N LEU A 92 -10.60 10.72 46.25
CA LEU A 92 -11.79 11.51 46.60
C LEU A 92 -11.38 12.81 47.32
N PRO A 93 -11.93 13.98 46.95
CA PRO A 93 -11.61 15.24 47.60
C PRO A 93 -12.21 15.31 49.01
N HIS A 94 -11.37 15.63 49.99
CA HIS A 94 -11.85 15.99 51.34
C HIS A 94 -12.47 17.39 51.32
N PHE A 95 -13.79 17.47 51.52
CA PHE A 95 -14.49 18.74 51.71
C PHE A 95 -14.30 19.22 53.17
N ALA A 96 -13.24 19.97 53.41
CA ALA A 96 -13.07 20.70 54.67
C ALA A 96 -13.91 21.99 54.65
N HIS A 97 -14.85 22.12 55.59
CA HIS A 97 -15.67 23.34 55.75
C HIS A 97 -14.89 24.47 56.46
N GLY A 98 -15.24 25.72 56.09
CA GLY A 98 -15.18 26.98 56.86
C GLY A 98 -14.09 27.20 57.92
N GLY A 99 -13.26 28.25 57.72
CA GLY A 99 -12.31 28.73 58.73
C GLY A 99 -11.78 30.14 58.41
N GLN A 100 -12.27 31.13 59.17
CA GLN A 100 -12.15 32.58 58.98
C GLN A 100 -10.72 33.17 59.13
N GLU A 101 -10.39 34.08 58.19
CA GLU A 101 -9.56 35.31 58.24
C GLU A 101 -8.12 35.41 58.82
N ASP A 102 -7.39 36.30 58.14
CA ASP A 102 -6.39 37.30 58.57
C ASP A 102 -4.90 37.00 58.89
N ARG A 103 -4.07 37.75 58.15
CA ARG A 103 -2.78 38.38 58.50
C ARG A 103 -1.70 37.57 59.22
N TYR A 104 -0.73 37.09 58.43
CA TYR A 104 0.67 37.49 58.65
C TYR A 104 1.34 37.79 57.31
N ALA A 105 1.84 39.03 57.16
CA ALA A 105 2.58 39.46 55.98
C ALA A 105 4.03 39.69 56.37
N GLU A 106 4.98 38.90 55.83
CA GLU A 106 6.40 39.19 56.02
C GLU A 106 7.24 39.11 54.75
N LYS A 107 7.58 40.31 54.28
CA LYS A 107 8.76 40.77 53.53
C LYS A 107 9.26 40.00 52.30
N GLU A 108 9.48 40.80 51.27
CA GLU A 108 10.04 40.45 49.98
C GLU A 108 11.39 39.73 50.07
N LYS A 109 11.64 38.84 49.11
CA LYS A 109 12.99 38.52 48.62
C LYS A 109 13.15 39.01 47.19
N LEU A 110 13.07 40.33 47.02
CA LEU A 110 13.57 41.01 45.82
C LEU A 110 15.06 40.69 45.65
N GLY A 111 15.43 40.00 44.56
CA GLY A 111 16.83 39.87 44.16
C GLY A 111 17.36 38.45 43.91
N ARG A 112 16.90 37.81 42.82
CA ARG A 112 17.77 36.99 41.94
C ARG A 112 17.05 36.66 40.63
N GLY A 113 17.72 36.89 39.48
CA GLY A 113 17.19 36.59 38.14
C GLY A 113 16.49 37.76 37.43
N ARG A 114 17.06 38.98 37.47
CA ARG A 114 16.53 40.14 36.72
C ARG A 114 16.58 39.88 35.21
N SER A 115 15.49 40.19 34.50
CA SER A 115 15.42 40.16 33.04
C SER A 115 16.40 41.16 32.41
N GLY A 116 17.34 40.67 31.60
CA GLY A 116 18.26 41.53 30.85
C GLY A 116 17.67 41.96 29.50
N GLY A 117 17.48 43.26 29.32
CA GLY A 117 17.38 43.91 28.01
C GLY A 117 16.11 43.64 27.18
N TRP A 118 15.05 44.42 27.41
CA TRP A 118 14.17 44.79 26.30
C TRP A 118 14.93 45.81 25.45
N SER A 119 15.53 45.36 24.36
CA SER A 119 16.06 46.23 23.29
C SER A 119 15.51 45.72 21.95
N GLY A 120 15.04 46.63 21.11
CA GLY A 120 14.29 46.29 19.91
C GLY A 120 15.17 45.71 18.80
N SER A 121 14.89 44.47 18.36
CA SER A 121 15.41 43.96 17.10
C SER A 121 14.45 42.95 16.46
N SER A 122 14.11 43.19 15.20
CA SER A 122 13.11 42.39 14.45
C SER A 122 13.74 41.18 13.77
N ASN A 123 13.97 40.08 14.53
CA ASN A 123 14.16 38.73 13.94
C ASN A 123 14.04 37.57 14.96
N SER A 124 12.82 37.21 15.37
CA SER A 124 12.59 36.04 16.24
C SER A 124 12.49 34.72 15.44
N LYS A 125 13.60 34.25 14.88
CA LYS A 125 13.68 32.90 14.28
C LYS A 125 13.56 31.85 15.39
N MET A 126 12.48 31.06 15.38
CA MET A 126 12.26 29.98 16.36
C MET A 126 13.44 28.98 16.39
N LYS A 127 14.10 28.86 17.54
CA LYS A 127 15.10 27.80 17.77
C LYS A 127 14.40 26.46 17.96
N TRP A 128 14.45 25.61 16.93
CA TRP A 128 13.84 24.26 16.91
C TRP A 128 14.22 23.37 18.11
N ARG A 129 15.38 23.58 18.74
CA ARG A 129 15.80 22.88 19.97
C ARG A 129 14.89 23.13 21.19
N GLU A 130 14.09 24.19 21.21
CA GLU A 130 13.12 24.47 22.29
C GLU A 130 11.75 23.81 22.08
N LEU A 131 11.47 23.30 20.87
CA LEU A 131 10.17 22.71 20.53
C LEU A 131 9.81 21.51 21.42
N PRO A 132 10.71 20.52 21.68
CA PRO A 132 10.38 19.36 22.51
C PRO A 132 10.04 19.71 23.96
N ARG A 133 10.71 20.73 24.53
CA ARG A 133 10.41 21.23 25.88
C ARG A 133 9.03 21.88 25.95
N ARG A 134 8.67 22.70 24.95
CA ARG A 134 7.35 23.36 24.90
C ARG A 134 6.22 22.34 24.68
N VAL A 135 6.43 21.33 23.84
CA VAL A 135 5.48 20.21 23.67
C VAL A 135 5.35 19.37 24.95
N GLY A 136 6.47 19.03 25.61
CA GLY A 136 6.45 18.30 26.89
C GLY A 136 5.70 19.04 28.00
N LEU A 137 5.79 20.38 28.04
CA LEU A 137 5.02 21.21 28.99
C LEU A 137 3.51 21.23 28.69
N LEU A 138 3.10 21.13 27.41
CA LEU A 138 1.69 20.96 27.03
C LEU A 138 1.15 19.56 27.40
N ILE A 139 2.01 18.55 27.45
CA ILE A 139 1.68 17.17 27.87
C ILE A 139 1.62 17.02 29.41
N SER A 140 1.89 18.09 30.17
CA SER A 140 1.73 18.11 31.63
C SER A 140 0.29 17.79 32.06
N ARG A 141 0.13 17.20 33.26
CA ARG A 141 -1.13 16.54 33.70
C ARG A 141 -2.39 17.41 33.61
N ARG A 142 -2.28 18.74 33.72
CA ARG A 142 -3.41 19.69 33.64
C ARG A 142 -3.83 20.10 32.21
N ARG A 143 -3.09 19.71 31.16
CA ARG A 143 -3.39 20.10 29.77
C ARG A 143 -3.57 18.94 28.79
N LYS A 144 -3.62 17.69 29.28
CA LYS A 144 -3.89 16.48 28.45
C LYS A 144 -5.13 16.62 27.55
N GLY A 145 -6.23 17.16 28.04
CA GLY A 145 -7.44 17.39 27.24
C GLY A 145 -7.19 18.38 26.09
N VAL A 146 -6.50 19.49 26.35
CA VAL A 146 -6.11 20.46 25.31
C VAL A 146 -5.14 19.86 24.30
N ALA A 147 -4.19 19.01 24.75
CA ALA A 147 -3.28 18.29 23.86
C ALA A 147 -4.02 17.29 22.97
N LEU A 148 -5.00 16.55 23.51
CA LEU A 148 -5.85 15.64 22.73
C LEU A 148 -6.75 16.40 21.74
N VAL A 149 -7.35 17.52 22.15
CA VAL A 149 -8.13 18.39 21.26
C VAL A 149 -7.26 18.98 20.14
N LEU A 150 -6.03 19.42 20.44
CA LEU A 150 -5.09 19.89 19.42
C LEU A 150 -4.64 18.78 18.47
N LEU A 151 -4.40 17.55 18.96
CA LEU A 151 -4.10 16.40 18.11
C LEU A 151 -5.29 15.97 17.26
N PHE A 152 -6.51 16.03 17.80
CA PHE A 152 -7.75 15.75 17.08
C PHE A 152 -8.03 16.82 16.00
N LEU A 153 -7.86 18.10 16.31
CA LEU A 153 -7.94 19.20 15.34
C LEU A 153 -6.85 19.12 14.28
N LEU A 154 -5.63 18.70 14.61
CA LEU A 154 -4.56 18.43 13.64
C LEU A 154 -4.92 17.25 12.73
N GLY A 155 -5.46 16.17 13.30
CA GLY A 155 -5.94 15.00 12.56
C GLY A 155 -7.08 15.36 11.61
N LEU A 156 -8.08 16.13 12.08
CA LEU A 156 -9.14 16.69 11.24
C LEU A 156 -8.57 17.61 10.16
N MET A 157 -7.60 18.46 10.46
CA MET A 157 -6.98 19.36 9.46
C MET A 157 -6.28 18.56 8.36
N ILE A 158 -5.55 17.50 8.71
CA ILE A 158 -4.91 16.57 7.76
C ILE A 158 -5.97 15.81 6.93
N TRP A 159 -7.09 15.41 7.56
CA TRP A 159 -8.19 14.71 6.91
C TRP A 159 -8.98 15.61 5.94
N PHE A 160 -9.26 16.86 6.33
CA PHE A 160 -9.95 17.84 5.49
C PHE A 160 -9.07 18.43 4.39
N GLN A 161 -7.77 18.64 4.62
CA GLN A 161 -6.84 19.08 3.56
C GLN A 161 -6.88 18.16 2.34
N LYS A 162 -7.07 16.85 2.56
CA LYS A 162 -7.23 15.83 1.52
C LYS A 162 -8.44 16.04 0.59
N ARG A 163 -9.30 17.05 0.85
CA ARG A 163 -10.54 17.32 0.11
C ARG A 163 -10.66 18.73 -0.49
N THR A 164 -9.79 19.70 -0.14
CA THR A 164 -10.05 21.14 -0.44
C THR A 164 -8.86 22.05 -0.80
N THR A 165 -7.59 21.62 -0.75
CA THR A 165 -6.45 22.55 -1.03
C THR A 165 -6.15 22.76 -2.52
N PRO A 166 -6.22 24.00 -3.07
CA PRO A 166 -5.89 24.28 -4.48
C PRO A 166 -4.38 24.31 -4.79
N PRO A 167 -3.97 24.14 -6.06
CA PRO A 167 -2.56 24.21 -6.46
C PRO A 167 -1.97 25.64 -6.51
N VAL A 168 -2.78 26.68 -6.27
CA VAL A 168 -2.41 28.09 -6.51
C VAL A 168 -1.47 28.67 -5.44
N LEU A 169 -1.46 28.12 -4.22
CA LEU A 169 -0.59 28.58 -3.11
C LEU A 169 0.68 27.74 -2.98
N ALA A 170 1.39 27.54 -4.10
CA ALA A 170 2.54 26.63 -4.23
C ALA A 170 3.85 27.09 -3.52
N PHE A 171 3.78 27.95 -2.50
CA PHE A 171 4.95 28.39 -1.71
C PHE A 171 5.22 27.53 -0.45
N SER A 172 4.35 26.55 -0.13
CA SER A 172 4.52 25.61 0.99
C SER A 172 4.65 24.15 0.54
N GLN A 173 5.64 23.85 -0.31
CA GLN A 173 5.86 22.50 -0.83
C GLN A 173 6.22 21.46 0.27
N ARG A 174 6.62 21.88 1.47
CA ARG A 174 7.03 21.00 2.58
C ARG A 174 5.88 20.37 3.39
N THR A 175 4.68 20.95 3.41
CA THR A 175 3.59 20.44 4.29
C THR A 175 2.89 19.21 3.71
N ASN A 176 2.71 19.14 2.39
CA ASN A 176 1.97 18.03 1.76
C ASN A 176 2.76 16.70 1.78
N ILE A 177 4.09 16.75 1.71
CA ILE A 177 4.97 15.56 1.64
C ILE A 177 4.80 14.66 2.88
N ALA A 178 4.66 15.23 4.08
CA ALA A 178 4.48 14.43 5.30
C ALA A 178 3.13 13.68 5.29
N SER A 179 2.07 14.33 4.80
CA SER A 179 0.74 13.74 4.73
C SER A 179 0.63 12.65 3.65
N THR A 180 1.27 12.82 2.49
CA THR A 180 1.32 11.78 1.45
C THR A 180 2.22 10.63 1.85
N ALA A 181 3.39 10.88 2.45
CA ALA A 181 4.27 9.82 2.94
C ALA A 181 3.62 8.94 4.01
N LEU A 182 2.93 9.53 4.99
CA LEU A 182 2.18 8.77 6.01
C LEU A 182 1.03 7.96 5.39
N GLN A 183 0.35 8.49 4.38
CA GLN A 183 -0.72 7.78 3.67
C GLN A 183 -0.18 6.65 2.79
N TYR A 184 0.96 6.84 2.13
CA TYR A 184 1.66 5.80 1.38
C TYR A 184 2.11 4.66 2.30
N LEU A 185 2.72 4.98 3.45
CA LEU A 185 3.13 3.99 4.45
C LEU A 185 1.91 3.21 4.99
N TYR A 186 0.83 3.89 5.38
CA TYR A 186 -0.43 3.26 5.81
C TYR A 186 -1.00 2.32 4.73
N ARG A 187 -1.03 2.78 3.48
CA ARG A 187 -1.54 2.01 2.34
C ARG A 187 -0.67 0.77 2.07
N ARG A 188 0.65 0.93 2.09
CA ARG A 188 1.63 -0.14 1.89
C ARG A 188 1.65 -1.17 3.01
N THR A 189 1.50 -0.79 4.28
CA THR A 189 1.58 -1.74 5.41
C THR A 189 0.57 -2.88 5.31
N SER A 190 1.08 -4.12 5.36
CA SER A 190 0.36 -5.37 5.10
C SER A 190 -0.88 -5.61 5.97
N PHE A 191 -0.91 -5.06 7.19
CA PHE A 191 -2.00 -5.21 8.17
C PHE A 191 -3.00 -4.03 8.20
N LEU A 192 -2.76 -2.98 7.40
CA LEU A 192 -3.64 -1.79 7.31
C LEU A 192 -4.24 -1.66 5.92
N GLY A 193 -3.58 -0.95 4.99
CA GLY A 193 -4.03 -0.86 3.61
C GLY A 193 -3.71 -2.09 2.75
N GLY A 194 -2.82 -2.98 3.21
CA GLY A 194 -2.52 -4.25 2.55
C GLY A 194 -1.77 -4.13 1.22
N GLY A 195 -1.26 -2.94 0.85
CA GLY A 195 -0.63 -2.69 -0.44
C GLY A 195 0.57 -3.60 -0.73
N SER A 196 1.44 -3.87 0.25
CA SER A 196 2.59 -4.75 0.08
C SER A 196 2.24 -6.22 -0.23
N LYS A 197 0.97 -6.63 -0.09
CA LYS A 197 0.51 -7.96 -0.51
C LYS A 197 0.36 -8.11 -2.02
N PHE A 198 0.34 -7.02 -2.77
CA PHE A 198 0.06 -6.99 -4.21
C PHE A 198 1.26 -6.47 -5.00
N VAL A 199 1.75 -7.29 -5.92
CA VAL A 199 2.79 -6.94 -6.89
C VAL A 199 2.14 -6.85 -8.27
N ILE A 200 2.30 -5.73 -8.95
CA ILE A 200 1.99 -5.62 -10.38
C ILE A 200 3.23 -6.03 -11.15
N ILE A 201 3.10 -6.97 -12.08
CA ILE A 201 4.14 -7.38 -13.01
C ILE A 201 3.86 -6.74 -14.36
N LEU A 202 4.88 -6.07 -14.92
CA LEU A 202 4.83 -5.45 -16.23
C LEU A 202 6.03 -5.91 -17.07
N ALA A 203 5.78 -6.71 -18.10
CA ALA A 203 6.74 -6.89 -19.18
C ALA A 203 6.83 -5.59 -20.00
N ALA A 204 8.03 -4.99 -20.06
CA ALA A 204 8.28 -3.81 -20.89
C ALA A 204 9.73 -3.84 -21.39
N ASN A 205 9.91 -3.74 -22.70
CA ASN A 205 11.25 -3.70 -23.31
C ASN A 205 11.84 -2.30 -23.14
N GLN A 206 12.48 -2.02 -22.00
CA GLN A 206 13.12 -0.73 -21.75
C GLN A 206 14.31 -0.43 -22.70
N GLY A 207 14.78 -1.44 -23.43
CA GLY A 207 15.77 -1.29 -24.49
C GLY A 207 15.17 -0.96 -25.87
N GLY A 208 16.05 -0.77 -26.85
CA GLY A 208 15.69 -0.96 -28.25
C GLY A 208 15.32 -2.42 -28.52
N GLY A 209 14.62 -2.70 -29.61
CA GLY A 209 14.26 -4.07 -29.98
C GLY A 209 15.48 -4.93 -30.34
N VAL A 210 15.29 -6.25 -30.26
CA VAL A 210 16.36 -7.25 -30.39
C VAL A 210 16.56 -7.71 -31.84
N MET A 211 15.50 -7.67 -32.64
CA MET A 211 15.48 -8.01 -34.06
C MET A 211 15.17 -6.77 -34.91
N GLU A 212 14.20 -5.94 -34.47
CA GLU A 212 13.80 -4.70 -35.16
C GLU A 212 14.01 -3.46 -34.27
N TRP A 213 14.12 -2.29 -34.90
CA TRP A 213 14.25 -1.01 -34.20
C TRP A 213 12.91 -0.52 -33.65
N LYS A 214 12.78 -0.51 -32.33
CA LYS A 214 11.58 -0.09 -31.60
C LYS A 214 11.04 1.26 -32.08
N GLY A 215 9.83 1.26 -32.61
CA GLY A 215 9.22 2.38 -33.32
C GLY A 215 8.75 3.52 -32.40
N PRO A 216 8.60 4.76 -32.91
CA PRO A 216 8.16 5.90 -32.10
C PRO A 216 6.80 5.71 -31.42
N ARG A 217 5.90 4.93 -32.04
CA ARG A 217 4.59 4.55 -31.46
C ARG A 217 4.76 3.64 -30.24
N GLU A 218 5.60 2.61 -30.34
CA GLU A 218 5.87 1.64 -29.27
C GLU A 218 6.55 2.29 -28.06
N TRP A 219 7.54 3.17 -28.32
CA TRP A 219 8.15 4.01 -27.28
C TRP A 219 7.13 4.86 -26.53
N ALA A 220 6.13 5.40 -27.23
CA ALA A 220 5.08 6.20 -26.62
C ALA A 220 4.05 5.35 -25.84
N ILE A 221 3.64 4.18 -26.38
CA ILE A 221 2.78 3.20 -25.69
C ILE A 221 3.45 2.75 -24.39
N GLU A 222 4.70 2.30 -24.43
CA GLU A 222 5.44 1.87 -23.24
C GLU A 222 5.55 2.99 -22.21
N ARG A 223 6.05 4.16 -22.62
CA ARG A 223 6.26 5.29 -21.70
C ARG A 223 4.98 5.67 -20.98
N ASP A 224 3.85 5.69 -21.68
CA ASP A 224 2.57 6.11 -21.13
C ASP A 224 1.92 5.00 -20.28
N SER A 225 2.05 3.74 -20.68
CA SER A 225 1.63 2.54 -19.93
C SER A 225 2.42 2.37 -18.62
N VAL A 226 3.76 2.45 -18.69
CA VAL A 226 4.67 2.46 -17.53
C VAL A 226 4.35 3.62 -16.60
N LYS A 227 4.08 4.83 -17.13
CA LYS A 227 3.72 6.01 -16.33
C LYS A 227 2.36 5.85 -15.64
N ASN A 228 1.37 5.28 -16.32
CA ASN A 228 0.06 4.96 -15.77
C ASN A 228 0.18 3.98 -14.59
N LYS A 229 0.83 2.83 -14.81
CA LYS A 229 1.03 1.78 -13.80
C LYS A 229 1.86 2.27 -12.61
N LYS A 230 2.97 3.00 -12.85
CA LYS A 230 3.79 3.64 -11.79
C LYS A 230 2.96 4.61 -10.93
N LYS A 231 2.06 5.38 -11.52
CA LYS A 231 1.18 6.29 -10.75
C LYS A 231 0.24 5.51 -9.84
N TYR A 232 -0.50 4.53 -10.38
CA TYR A 232 -1.45 3.74 -9.60
C TYR A 232 -0.79 3.02 -8.41
N VAL A 233 0.39 2.44 -8.64
CA VAL A 233 1.20 1.77 -7.61
C VAL A 233 1.69 2.75 -6.53
N ALA A 234 2.14 3.94 -6.92
CA ALA A 234 2.54 4.99 -5.98
C ALA A 234 1.35 5.54 -5.18
N ASP A 235 0.16 5.65 -5.78
CA ASP A 235 -1.05 6.10 -5.08
C ASP A 235 -1.51 5.07 -4.03
N TRP A 236 -1.41 3.76 -4.32
CA TRP A 236 -1.96 2.69 -3.47
C TRP A 236 -0.95 1.87 -2.64
N GLY A 237 0.36 2.14 -2.76
CA GLY A 237 1.37 1.47 -1.93
C GLY A 237 1.64 0.01 -2.31
N TYR A 238 1.26 -0.41 -3.51
CA TYR A 238 1.65 -1.69 -4.11
C TYR A 238 3.15 -1.72 -4.45
N GLU A 239 3.59 -2.81 -5.07
CA GLU A 239 4.88 -2.90 -5.75
C GLU A 239 4.68 -2.99 -7.28
N LEU A 240 5.67 -2.55 -8.07
CA LEU A 240 5.67 -2.69 -9.53
C LEU A 240 6.99 -3.29 -10.00
N ASP A 241 6.94 -4.54 -10.46
CA ASP A 241 8.07 -5.17 -11.11
C ASP A 241 8.02 -4.92 -12.61
N ILE A 242 8.98 -4.16 -13.13
CA ILE A 242 9.11 -3.93 -14.58
C ILE A 242 10.27 -4.76 -15.08
N VAL A 243 9.97 -5.77 -15.89
CA VAL A 243 10.95 -6.75 -16.36
C VAL A 243 11.26 -6.50 -17.82
N ASP A 244 12.55 -6.36 -18.11
CA ASP A 244 13.08 -6.15 -19.45
C ASP A 244 13.24 -7.49 -20.18
N MET A 245 12.39 -7.69 -21.19
CA MET A 245 12.31 -8.92 -21.98
C MET A 245 13.35 -8.97 -23.11
N SER A 246 14.02 -7.85 -23.45
CA SER A 246 15.01 -7.83 -24.54
C SER A 246 16.18 -8.78 -24.30
N THR A 247 16.63 -8.84 -23.06
CA THR A 247 17.78 -9.67 -22.66
C THR A 247 17.56 -11.16 -22.91
N LYS A 248 16.31 -11.65 -22.92
CA LYS A 248 15.99 -13.07 -23.13
C LYS A 248 15.89 -13.43 -24.62
N LYS A 249 15.16 -12.64 -25.42
CA LYS A 249 15.09 -12.82 -26.89
C LYS A 249 16.49 -12.83 -27.54
N ARG A 250 17.49 -12.19 -26.92
CA ARG A 250 18.87 -12.12 -27.42
C ARG A 250 19.65 -13.44 -27.37
N TYR A 251 19.26 -14.40 -26.52
CA TYR A 251 20.04 -15.63 -26.27
C TYR A 251 19.27 -16.93 -26.51
N ALA A 252 18.01 -16.86 -26.93
CA ALA A 252 17.23 -18.02 -27.34
C ALA A 252 17.16 -18.09 -28.88
N HIS A 253 17.53 -19.23 -29.46
CA HIS A 253 17.23 -19.56 -30.86
C HIS A 253 15.81 -20.15 -31.04
N GLU A 254 14.94 -19.92 -30.05
CA GLU A 254 13.65 -20.58 -29.85
C GLU A 254 12.56 -19.52 -29.65
N TRP A 255 11.37 -19.79 -30.17
CA TRP A 255 10.23 -18.87 -30.21
C TRP A 255 9.50 -18.74 -28.86
N ARG A 256 10.22 -18.34 -27.81
CA ARG A 256 9.75 -18.27 -26.41
C ARG A 256 8.83 -17.08 -26.09
N GLU A 257 8.32 -16.39 -27.10
CA GLU A 257 7.50 -15.19 -26.90
C GLU A 257 6.20 -15.47 -26.15
N SER A 258 5.75 -14.51 -25.35
CA SER A 258 4.58 -14.59 -24.45
C SER A 258 4.69 -15.62 -23.32
N TRP A 259 5.15 -16.86 -23.59
CA TRP A 259 5.45 -17.91 -22.61
C TRP A 259 6.31 -17.44 -21.44
N GLU A 260 7.22 -16.49 -21.68
CA GLU A 260 8.05 -15.85 -20.66
C GLU A 260 7.27 -15.35 -19.41
N LYS A 261 5.96 -15.10 -19.54
CA LYS A 261 5.03 -14.80 -18.43
C LYS A 261 5.26 -15.72 -17.22
N VAL A 262 5.30 -17.02 -17.44
CA VAL A 262 5.43 -18.06 -16.41
C VAL A 262 6.74 -17.90 -15.61
N ASP A 263 7.84 -17.74 -16.34
CA ASP A 263 9.19 -17.62 -15.80
C ASP A 263 9.41 -16.27 -15.07
N VAL A 264 8.75 -15.19 -15.52
CA VAL A 264 8.74 -13.90 -14.81
C VAL A 264 7.91 -13.97 -13.53
N ILE A 265 6.74 -14.61 -13.54
CA ILE A 265 5.88 -14.76 -12.35
C ILE A 265 6.64 -15.53 -11.26
N ARG A 266 7.29 -16.66 -11.61
CA ARG A 266 8.13 -17.44 -10.68
C ARG A 266 9.29 -16.59 -10.09
N LYS A 267 9.92 -15.73 -10.91
CA LYS A 267 10.99 -14.81 -10.45
C LYS A 267 10.46 -13.69 -9.54
N ALA A 268 9.29 -13.13 -9.84
CA ALA A 268 8.63 -12.13 -8.98
C ALA A 268 8.22 -12.72 -7.62
N MET A 269 7.73 -13.97 -7.59
CA MET A 269 7.41 -14.68 -6.34
C MET A 269 8.63 -14.90 -5.45
N THR A 270 9.80 -15.18 -6.02
CA THR A 270 11.08 -15.24 -5.27
C THR A 270 11.53 -13.86 -4.80
N LYS A 271 11.34 -12.81 -5.62
CA LYS A 271 11.80 -11.44 -5.36
C LYS A 271 11.00 -10.71 -4.26
N TYR A 272 9.71 -10.99 -4.13
CA TYR A 272 8.80 -10.29 -3.21
C TYR A 272 8.11 -11.26 -2.23
N PRO A 273 8.84 -11.85 -1.27
CA PRO A 273 8.33 -12.93 -0.40
C PRO A 273 7.04 -12.57 0.37
N ASP A 274 6.91 -11.32 0.80
CA ASP A 274 5.74 -10.83 1.56
C ASP A 274 4.45 -10.67 0.72
N ALA A 275 4.55 -10.79 -0.61
CA ALA A 275 3.42 -10.65 -1.52
C ALA A 275 2.59 -11.94 -1.62
N GLU A 276 1.27 -11.77 -1.56
CA GLU A 276 0.27 -12.84 -1.66
C GLU A 276 -0.28 -12.97 -3.08
N TRP A 277 -0.47 -11.84 -3.77
CA TRP A 277 -1.07 -11.78 -5.11
C TRP A 277 -0.18 -11.02 -6.09
N PHE A 278 -0.07 -11.58 -7.29
CA PHE A 278 0.69 -11.09 -8.42
C PHE A 278 -0.28 -10.81 -9.56
N TRP A 279 -0.38 -9.54 -9.97
CA TRP A 279 -1.21 -9.12 -11.10
C TRP A 279 -0.32 -8.98 -12.33
N TRP A 280 -0.51 -9.85 -13.32
CA TRP A 280 0.11 -9.64 -14.62
C TRP A 280 -0.64 -8.57 -15.39
N LEU A 281 0.08 -7.62 -16.00
CA LEU A 281 -0.47 -6.66 -16.95
C LEU A 281 0.42 -6.52 -18.18
N ASP A 282 -0.15 -6.78 -19.36
CA ASP A 282 0.52 -6.54 -20.63
C ASP A 282 0.78 -5.04 -20.88
N LEU A 283 1.73 -4.77 -21.78
CA LEU A 283 2.15 -3.41 -22.12
C LEU A 283 0.99 -2.56 -22.69
N ASN A 284 0.12 -3.20 -23.46
CA ASN A 284 -1.02 -2.59 -24.16
C ASN A 284 -2.27 -2.43 -23.27
N THR A 285 -2.11 -2.48 -21.94
CA THR A 285 -3.18 -2.19 -20.96
C THR A 285 -3.01 -0.81 -20.31
N PHE A 286 -4.12 -0.13 -20.03
CA PHE A 286 -4.15 1.17 -19.34
C PHE A 286 -5.19 1.17 -18.20
N ILE A 287 -4.75 1.53 -16.99
CA ILE A 287 -5.64 1.63 -15.82
C ILE A 287 -6.45 2.92 -15.95
N MET A 288 -7.74 2.78 -16.22
CA MET A 288 -8.66 3.89 -16.43
C MET A 288 -9.08 4.51 -15.10
N GLU A 289 -9.25 3.70 -14.05
CA GLU A 289 -9.71 4.14 -12.73
C GLU A 289 -8.63 3.98 -11.63
N PRO A 290 -7.78 5.00 -11.41
CA PRO A 290 -6.84 4.99 -10.29
C PRO A 290 -7.50 5.31 -8.93
N SER A 291 -8.81 5.55 -8.93
CA SER A 291 -9.55 6.18 -7.83
C SER A 291 -9.86 5.23 -6.65
N TYR A 292 -9.83 3.92 -6.88
CA TYR A 292 -10.08 2.86 -5.90
C TYR A 292 -8.98 1.79 -5.94
N SER A 293 -9.00 0.83 -5.00
CA SER A 293 -7.97 -0.20 -4.83
C SER A 293 -8.42 -1.56 -5.34
N LEU A 294 -7.47 -2.45 -5.66
CA LEU A 294 -7.72 -3.85 -6.05
C LEU A 294 -8.52 -4.60 -4.97
N GLN A 295 -8.21 -4.32 -3.70
CA GLN A 295 -8.94 -4.91 -2.57
C GLN A 295 -10.40 -4.45 -2.57
N SER A 296 -10.69 -3.16 -2.75
CA SER A 296 -12.07 -2.66 -2.84
C SER A 296 -12.81 -3.07 -4.13
N HIS A 297 -12.08 -3.41 -5.19
CA HIS A 297 -12.66 -3.72 -6.51
C HIS A 297 -12.93 -5.22 -6.73
N ILE A 298 -12.09 -6.09 -6.19
CA ILE A 298 -12.14 -7.54 -6.43
C ILE A 298 -12.08 -8.31 -5.10
N PHE A 299 -10.95 -8.19 -4.39
CA PHE A 299 -10.57 -9.18 -3.36
C PHE A 299 -11.38 -9.09 -2.06
N SER A 300 -12.03 -7.97 -1.76
CA SER A 300 -12.88 -7.82 -0.57
C SER A 300 -14.22 -8.57 -0.66
N ASN A 301 -14.70 -8.86 -1.88
CA ASN A 301 -15.92 -9.64 -2.10
C ASN A 301 -15.74 -10.63 -3.27
N LEU A 302 -14.63 -11.38 -3.22
CA LEU A 302 -14.20 -12.26 -4.31
C LEU A 302 -15.33 -13.19 -4.81
N LYS A 303 -16.13 -13.74 -3.89
CA LYS A 303 -17.28 -14.63 -4.20
C LYS A 303 -18.38 -13.98 -5.06
N ALA A 304 -18.54 -12.66 -5.06
CA ALA A 304 -19.56 -11.96 -5.87
C ALA A 304 -19.00 -11.29 -7.13
N HIS A 305 -17.68 -11.28 -7.30
CA HIS A 305 -17.00 -10.75 -8.48
C HIS A 305 -16.39 -11.84 -9.38
N THR A 306 -16.19 -13.06 -8.86
CA THR A 306 -15.72 -14.21 -9.64
C THR A 306 -16.73 -15.36 -9.64
N TYR A 307 -16.77 -16.10 -10.76
CA TYR A 307 -17.47 -17.37 -10.91
C TYR A 307 -16.46 -18.51 -11.14
N ARG A 308 -16.92 -19.76 -11.13
CA ARG A 308 -16.08 -20.95 -11.40
C ARG A 308 -16.67 -21.87 -12.45
N ASP A 309 -17.99 -21.97 -12.50
CA ASP A 309 -18.67 -22.78 -13.50
C ASP A 309 -18.46 -22.18 -14.90
N ILE A 310 -17.65 -22.84 -15.70
CA ILE A 310 -17.34 -22.42 -17.07
C ILE A 310 -18.60 -22.43 -17.95
N ASN A 311 -19.65 -23.18 -17.61
CA ASN A 311 -20.90 -23.19 -18.37
C ASN A 311 -21.65 -21.85 -18.35
N LEU A 312 -21.33 -20.95 -17.41
CA LEU A 312 -21.86 -19.57 -17.39
C LEU A 312 -21.39 -18.74 -18.59
N TYR A 313 -20.19 -19.02 -19.11
CA TYR A 313 -19.63 -18.37 -20.30
C TYR A 313 -18.52 -19.23 -20.88
N ASN A 314 -18.79 -19.79 -22.06
CA ASN A 314 -17.99 -20.87 -22.64
C ASN A 314 -17.80 -20.67 -24.16
N PRO A 315 -17.03 -19.65 -24.59
CA PRO A 315 -16.77 -19.41 -26.01
C PRO A 315 -16.05 -20.60 -26.69
N LEU A 316 -15.22 -21.32 -25.92
CA LEU A 316 -14.45 -22.48 -26.34
C LEU A 316 -15.24 -23.81 -26.39
N HIS A 317 -16.50 -23.80 -25.93
CA HIS A 317 -17.35 -25.00 -25.80
C HIS A 317 -16.72 -26.16 -25.00
N ILE A 318 -15.87 -25.86 -24.01
CA ILE A 318 -15.23 -26.83 -23.12
C ILE A 318 -16.30 -27.57 -22.30
N GLN A 319 -16.35 -28.90 -22.41
CA GLN A 319 -17.38 -29.70 -21.71
C GLN A 319 -17.11 -29.75 -20.19
N HIS A 320 -18.09 -29.32 -19.39
CA HIS A 320 -18.03 -29.45 -17.93
C HIS A 320 -19.38 -29.88 -17.33
N PRO A 321 -19.47 -30.96 -16.52
CA PRO A 321 -18.38 -31.85 -16.11
C PRO A 321 -17.74 -32.62 -17.29
N PRO A 322 -16.48 -33.06 -17.15
CA PRO A 322 -15.79 -33.80 -18.20
C PRO A 322 -16.43 -35.19 -18.39
N ASN A 323 -16.61 -35.60 -19.65
CA ASN A 323 -17.16 -36.90 -20.02
C ASN A 323 -16.06 -37.98 -20.05
N GLY A 324 -15.85 -38.70 -18.94
CA GLY A 324 -14.89 -39.80 -18.84
C GLY A 324 -15.53 -41.16 -19.08
N THR A 325 -15.26 -41.79 -20.21
CA THR A 325 -15.59 -43.21 -20.43
C THR A 325 -14.68 -44.10 -19.58
N SER A 326 -15.27 -44.93 -18.73
CA SER A 326 -14.59 -45.98 -17.99
C SER A 326 -13.91 -46.99 -18.91
N GLY A 327 -12.77 -47.54 -18.47
CA GLY A 327 -12.13 -48.69 -19.11
C GLY A 327 -12.90 -50.01 -18.93
N ASP A 328 -13.86 -50.03 -17.99
CA ASP A 328 -14.76 -51.16 -17.76
C ASP A 328 -15.93 -51.17 -18.76
N ALA A 329 -15.97 -52.19 -19.62
CA ALA A 329 -17.03 -52.36 -20.64
C ALA A 329 -18.45 -52.60 -20.06
N ASN A 330 -18.57 -52.84 -18.75
CA ASN A 330 -19.83 -53.06 -18.03
C ASN A 330 -20.24 -51.88 -17.14
N ALA A 331 -19.38 -50.87 -16.97
CA ALA A 331 -19.73 -49.67 -16.23
C ALA A 331 -20.61 -48.76 -17.11
N PRO A 332 -21.47 -47.90 -16.52
CA PRO A 332 -22.31 -47.01 -17.30
C PRO A 332 -21.43 -46.07 -18.14
N GLN A 333 -21.90 -45.76 -19.35
CA GLN A 333 -21.29 -44.74 -20.20
C GLN A 333 -21.13 -43.45 -19.38
N TYR A 334 -19.91 -42.88 -19.38
CA TYR A 334 -19.49 -41.75 -18.53
C TYR A 334 -19.26 -42.04 -17.03
N ALA A 335 -18.88 -43.27 -16.65
CA ALA A 335 -18.39 -43.56 -15.29
C ALA A 335 -17.02 -42.89 -15.00
N ASN A 336 -17.10 -41.67 -14.48
CA ASN A 336 -15.95 -40.81 -14.18
C ASN A 336 -15.10 -41.31 -12.99
N TYR A 337 -13.79 -41.46 -13.19
CA TYR A 337 -12.80 -41.74 -12.12
C TYR A 337 -12.41 -40.52 -11.27
N LEU A 338 -13.18 -39.44 -11.34
CA LEU A 338 -12.88 -38.16 -10.69
C LEU A 338 -13.56 -38.06 -9.33
N ASP A 339 -12.92 -37.33 -8.42
CA ASP A 339 -13.47 -37.06 -7.10
C ASP A 339 -14.65 -36.07 -7.15
N PRO A 340 -15.51 -36.01 -6.11
CA PRO A 340 -16.66 -35.11 -6.11
C PRO A 340 -16.34 -33.61 -6.16
N GLU A 341 -15.10 -33.19 -5.84
CA GLU A 341 -14.68 -31.78 -5.95
C GLU A 341 -14.28 -31.44 -7.39
N THR A 342 -13.50 -32.29 -8.08
CA THR A 342 -13.11 -32.05 -9.48
C THR A 342 -14.23 -32.34 -10.50
N LEU A 343 -15.29 -33.03 -10.08
CA LEU A 343 -16.57 -33.11 -10.82
C LEU A 343 -17.47 -31.88 -10.62
N SER A 344 -17.33 -31.16 -9.50
CA SER A 344 -18.15 -30.00 -9.17
C SER A 344 -17.82 -28.81 -10.08
N PRO A 345 -18.79 -28.20 -10.79
CA PRO A 345 -18.56 -26.99 -11.58
C PRO A 345 -18.07 -25.78 -10.77
N VAL A 346 -18.18 -25.82 -9.44
CA VAL A 346 -17.68 -24.76 -8.54
C VAL A 346 -16.50 -25.21 -7.67
N GLY A 347 -15.96 -26.42 -7.91
CA GLY A 347 -15.01 -27.07 -7.00
C GLY A 347 -15.57 -27.15 -5.58
N ASP A 348 -14.74 -26.77 -4.61
CA ASP A 348 -15.12 -26.70 -3.19
C ASP A 348 -16.04 -25.52 -2.80
N GLY A 349 -16.36 -24.63 -3.75
CA GLY A 349 -17.20 -23.45 -3.54
C GLY A 349 -16.62 -22.35 -2.61
N LYS A 350 -15.34 -22.43 -2.19
CA LYS A 350 -14.73 -21.47 -1.25
C LYS A 350 -13.88 -20.42 -2.00
N PRO A 351 -13.99 -19.12 -1.68
CA PRO A 351 -13.11 -18.11 -2.30
C PRO A 351 -11.64 -18.26 -1.86
N ASN A 352 -11.38 -18.88 -0.70
CA ASN A 352 -10.03 -19.01 -0.14
C ASN A 352 -9.13 -20.03 -0.86
N SER A 353 -9.70 -20.92 -1.68
CA SER A 353 -8.98 -21.89 -2.52
C SER A 353 -8.68 -21.34 -3.92
N ILE A 354 -9.20 -20.17 -4.29
CA ILE A 354 -8.87 -19.50 -5.56
C ILE A 354 -7.39 -19.08 -5.52
N ASN A 355 -6.62 -19.59 -6.49
CA ASN A 355 -5.20 -19.31 -6.68
C ASN A 355 -4.91 -18.66 -8.05
N LEU A 356 -5.82 -18.81 -9.02
CA LEU A 356 -5.73 -18.21 -10.35
C LEU A 356 -7.06 -17.51 -10.67
N ILE A 357 -7.00 -16.25 -11.13
CA ILE A 357 -8.16 -15.50 -11.61
C ILE A 357 -7.88 -15.03 -13.03
N VAL A 358 -8.66 -15.53 -14.00
CA VAL A 358 -8.49 -15.26 -15.44
C VAL A 358 -9.80 -14.71 -16.00
N PRO A 359 -9.79 -13.60 -16.76
CA PRO A 359 -10.98 -13.15 -17.47
C PRO A 359 -11.16 -13.92 -18.78
N GLN A 360 -12.40 -14.02 -19.26
CA GLN A 360 -12.73 -14.66 -20.54
C GLN A 360 -13.21 -13.62 -21.57
N ASP A 361 -12.76 -13.74 -22.82
CA ASP A 361 -13.12 -12.84 -23.92
C ASP A 361 -13.96 -13.55 -25.02
N CYS A 362 -13.97 -13.07 -26.27
CA CYS A 362 -14.73 -13.73 -27.33
C CYS A 362 -14.07 -15.01 -27.87
N GLY A 363 -12.77 -15.18 -27.69
CA GLY A 363 -12.01 -16.35 -28.12
C GLY A 363 -11.89 -17.37 -27.00
N GLY A 364 -11.50 -16.94 -25.80
CA GLY A 364 -11.16 -17.86 -24.71
C GLY A 364 -10.66 -17.19 -23.44
N PHE A 365 -9.57 -17.71 -22.87
CA PHE A 365 -8.95 -17.27 -21.62
C PHE A 365 -7.94 -16.14 -21.91
N ASN A 366 -8.29 -14.89 -21.56
CA ASN A 366 -7.42 -13.77 -21.88
C ASN A 366 -6.34 -13.54 -20.81
N LEU A 367 -5.07 -13.59 -21.23
CA LEU A 367 -3.92 -13.44 -20.34
C LEU A 367 -3.19 -12.09 -20.44
N GLY A 368 -3.89 -11.05 -20.91
CA GLY A 368 -3.40 -9.67 -20.88
C GLY A 368 -3.55 -8.97 -19.52
N SER A 369 -4.48 -9.43 -18.68
CA SER A 369 -4.70 -8.94 -17.31
C SER A 369 -5.28 -10.05 -16.43
N PHE A 370 -4.43 -10.74 -15.68
CA PHE A 370 -4.84 -11.88 -14.84
C PHE A 370 -4.08 -11.90 -13.50
N PHE A 371 -4.67 -12.56 -12.49
CA PHE A 371 -4.12 -12.58 -11.13
C PHE A 371 -3.72 -13.99 -10.71
N VAL A 372 -2.54 -14.09 -10.10
CA VAL A 372 -1.95 -15.33 -9.62
C VAL A 372 -1.60 -15.17 -8.14
N ARG A 373 -2.02 -16.10 -7.30
CA ARG A 373 -1.69 -16.15 -5.88
C ARG A 373 -0.41 -16.94 -5.64
N ARG A 374 0.40 -16.56 -4.64
CA ARG A 374 1.48 -17.43 -4.12
C ARG A 374 0.86 -18.67 -3.47
N SER A 375 1.09 -19.86 -4.03
CA SER A 375 0.70 -21.13 -3.41
C SER A 375 1.50 -22.30 -3.99
N ALA A 376 1.61 -23.41 -3.26
CA ALA A 376 2.24 -24.64 -3.75
C ALA A 376 1.43 -25.33 -4.88
N TRP A 377 0.17 -24.95 -5.11
CA TRP A 377 -0.59 -25.31 -6.31
C TRP A 377 -0.11 -24.48 -7.50
N THR A 378 0.15 -23.19 -7.28
CA THR A 378 0.63 -22.25 -8.29
C THR A 378 2.00 -22.63 -8.81
N ASP A 379 2.93 -22.98 -7.92
CA ASP A 379 4.28 -23.40 -8.33
C ASP A 379 4.21 -24.60 -9.30
N ARG A 380 3.36 -25.59 -9.00
CA ARG A 380 3.10 -26.77 -9.87
C ARG A 380 2.41 -26.39 -11.18
N LEU A 381 1.46 -25.45 -11.17
CA LEU A 381 0.86 -24.93 -12.40
C LEU A 381 1.93 -24.29 -13.29
N LEU A 382 2.79 -23.43 -12.72
CA LEU A 382 3.86 -22.77 -13.45
C LEU A 382 4.93 -23.75 -13.95
N ASP A 383 5.12 -24.91 -13.29
CA ASP A 383 6.00 -25.97 -13.77
C ASP A 383 5.40 -26.67 -14.99
N ILE A 384 4.13 -27.10 -14.90
CA ILE A 384 3.41 -27.81 -15.98
C ILE A 384 3.13 -26.88 -17.18
N TRP A 385 2.84 -25.60 -16.95
CA TRP A 385 2.57 -24.61 -18.00
C TRP A 385 3.85 -24.16 -18.74
N TRP A 386 5.04 -24.54 -18.24
CA TRP A 386 6.32 -24.34 -18.92
C TRP A 386 6.92 -25.67 -19.44
N ASP A 387 6.10 -26.73 -19.55
CA ASP A 387 6.55 -28.02 -20.07
C ASP A 387 7.03 -27.89 -21.54
N PRO A 388 8.21 -28.45 -21.91
CA PRO A 388 8.70 -28.47 -23.28
C PRO A 388 7.73 -29.06 -24.30
N VAL A 389 6.86 -30.00 -23.94
CA VAL A 389 5.83 -30.52 -24.86
C VAL A 389 4.90 -29.39 -25.33
N PHE A 390 4.58 -28.44 -24.44
CA PHE A 390 3.70 -27.32 -24.76
C PHE A 390 4.42 -26.22 -25.55
N TYR A 391 5.60 -25.76 -25.10
CA TYR A 391 6.27 -24.65 -25.79
C TYR A 391 7.18 -25.07 -26.97
N GLU A 392 7.69 -26.30 -27.04
CA GLU A 392 8.57 -26.76 -28.14
C GLU A 392 7.80 -27.51 -29.23
N GLN A 393 6.78 -28.30 -28.88
CA GLN A 393 6.04 -29.11 -29.87
C GLN A 393 4.75 -28.43 -30.34
N LYS A 394 4.02 -27.73 -29.46
CA LYS A 394 2.71 -27.15 -29.79
C LYS A 394 2.72 -25.67 -30.20
N HIS A 395 3.84 -24.95 -30.10
CA HIS A 395 3.92 -23.54 -30.55
C HIS A 395 3.69 -23.31 -32.05
N MET A 396 3.70 -24.37 -32.87
CA MET A 396 3.36 -24.34 -34.31
C MET A 396 1.88 -24.70 -34.59
N GLU A 397 1.15 -25.21 -33.59
CA GLU A 397 -0.28 -25.52 -33.65
C GLU A 397 -1.13 -24.48 -32.90
N TRP A 398 -0.56 -23.79 -31.91
CA TRP A 398 -1.22 -22.84 -31.01
C TRP A 398 -0.90 -21.39 -31.36
N GLU A 399 -1.88 -20.70 -31.96
CA GLU A 399 -1.80 -19.32 -32.42
C GLU A 399 -1.67 -18.31 -31.26
N HIS A 400 -2.37 -18.55 -30.14
CA HIS A 400 -2.35 -17.70 -28.94
C HIS A 400 -1.34 -18.16 -27.88
N LYS A 401 -0.42 -19.06 -28.27
CA LYS A 401 0.79 -19.45 -27.51
C LYS A 401 0.46 -19.97 -26.09
N GLU A 402 0.63 -19.15 -25.06
CA GLU A 402 0.43 -19.54 -23.66
C GLU A 402 -1.04 -19.58 -23.23
N GLN A 403 -1.94 -18.94 -24.01
CA GLN A 403 -3.39 -18.92 -23.76
C GLN A 403 -4.02 -20.27 -24.14
N ASP A 404 -3.88 -20.69 -25.40
CA ASP A 404 -4.29 -22.03 -25.88
C ASP A 404 -3.72 -23.15 -24.99
N ALA A 405 -2.50 -22.97 -24.48
CA ALA A 405 -1.86 -23.89 -23.56
C ALA A 405 -2.59 -23.95 -22.20
N LEU A 406 -2.92 -22.82 -21.59
CA LEU A 406 -3.66 -22.80 -20.32
C LEU A 406 -5.06 -23.40 -20.49
N GLU A 407 -5.71 -23.17 -21.63
CA GLU A 407 -7.00 -23.76 -22.00
C GLU A 407 -6.90 -25.28 -22.19
N TYR A 408 -5.87 -25.76 -22.89
CA TYR A 408 -5.58 -27.18 -23.04
C TYR A 408 -5.34 -27.85 -21.67
N ILE A 409 -4.53 -27.24 -20.81
CA ILE A 409 -4.25 -27.80 -19.49
C ILE A 409 -5.52 -27.75 -18.62
N TYR A 410 -6.29 -26.66 -18.60
CA TYR A 410 -7.59 -26.57 -17.88
C TYR A 410 -8.60 -27.62 -18.36
N THR A 411 -8.67 -27.86 -19.67
CA THR A 411 -9.53 -28.88 -20.28
C THR A 411 -9.14 -30.28 -19.83
N ASN A 412 -7.84 -30.60 -19.88
CA ASN A 412 -7.34 -31.97 -19.66
C ASN A 412 -6.92 -32.28 -18.21
N GLN A 413 -6.79 -31.30 -17.31
CA GLN A 413 -6.31 -31.47 -15.93
C GLN A 413 -7.35 -31.01 -14.89
N PRO A 414 -8.23 -31.90 -14.39
CA PRO A 414 -9.34 -31.53 -13.51
C PRO A 414 -8.93 -30.83 -12.19
N TRP A 415 -7.75 -31.14 -11.64
CA TRP A 415 -7.22 -30.57 -10.39
C TRP A 415 -6.90 -29.05 -10.47
N ILE A 416 -6.93 -28.47 -11.68
CA ILE A 416 -6.78 -27.02 -11.86
C ILE A 416 -8.11 -26.30 -11.62
N ARG A 417 -9.24 -26.90 -11.99
CA ARG A 417 -10.53 -26.21 -12.10
C ARG A 417 -11.08 -25.75 -10.75
N SER A 418 -10.87 -26.51 -9.68
CA SER A 418 -11.27 -26.11 -8.32
C SER A 418 -10.49 -24.90 -7.77
N HIS A 419 -9.32 -24.60 -8.32
CA HIS A 419 -8.43 -23.52 -7.88
C HIS A 419 -8.40 -22.31 -8.81
N THR A 420 -8.86 -22.47 -10.06
CA THR A 420 -9.13 -21.38 -11.00
C THR A 420 -10.48 -20.73 -10.70
N ALA A 421 -10.60 -19.43 -11.01
CA ALA A 421 -11.87 -18.72 -11.06
C ALA A 421 -11.87 -17.73 -12.23
N PHE A 422 -13.05 -17.50 -12.79
CA PHE A 422 -13.29 -16.57 -13.89
C PHE A 422 -13.82 -15.25 -13.37
N ILE A 423 -13.47 -14.16 -14.05
CA ILE A 423 -13.92 -12.80 -13.71
C ILE A 423 -14.47 -12.12 -14.97
N PRO A 424 -15.54 -11.31 -14.87
CA PRO A 424 -16.04 -10.50 -15.98
C PRO A 424 -14.92 -9.69 -16.67
N GLN A 425 -14.76 -9.84 -18.00
CA GLN A 425 -13.69 -9.19 -18.78
C GLN A 425 -13.58 -7.70 -18.46
N ARG A 426 -14.72 -7.00 -18.46
CA ARG A 426 -14.80 -5.56 -18.19
C ARG A 426 -14.36 -5.13 -16.80
N MET A 427 -14.38 -6.02 -15.79
CA MET A 427 -13.90 -5.68 -14.46
C MET A 427 -12.38 -5.51 -14.40
N VAL A 428 -11.60 -6.16 -15.29
CA VAL A 428 -10.12 -6.19 -15.17
C VAL A 428 -9.35 -6.03 -16.47
N ASN A 429 -10.02 -6.09 -17.63
CA ASN A 429 -9.41 -6.33 -18.93
C ASN A 429 -10.31 -5.87 -20.10
N ALA A 430 -11.11 -4.81 -19.92
CA ALA A 430 -12.12 -4.39 -20.90
C ALA A 430 -11.50 -4.08 -22.27
N PHE A 431 -12.15 -4.45 -23.37
CA PHE A 431 -11.61 -4.21 -24.70
C PHE A 431 -12.06 -2.87 -25.31
N PRO A 432 -11.24 -2.21 -26.15
CA PRO A 432 -11.69 -1.10 -26.97
C PRO A 432 -12.60 -1.60 -28.10
N ASN A 433 -13.66 -0.85 -28.39
CA ASN A 433 -14.61 -1.13 -29.49
C ASN A 433 -13.85 -1.49 -30.78
N GLY A 434 -14.24 -2.59 -31.43
CA GLY A 434 -13.54 -3.12 -32.60
C GLY A 434 -12.46 -4.17 -32.28
N ALA A 435 -12.30 -4.57 -31.01
CA ALA A 435 -11.81 -5.92 -30.70
C ALA A 435 -12.99 -6.90 -30.82
N CYS A 436 -12.75 -8.19 -31.08
CA CYS A 436 -13.74 -9.25 -30.82
C CYS A 436 -15.16 -9.09 -31.45
N GLY A 437 -15.32 -8.27 -32.50
CA GLY A 437 -16.60 -8.07 -33.19
C GLY A 437 -17.49 -6.97 -32.60
N ASP A 438 -18.79 -7.09 -32.80
CA ASP A 438 -19.78 -6.07 -32.39
C ASP A 438 -20.09 -6.10 -30.88
N ASP A 439 -20.34 -4.92 -30.32
CA ASP A 439 -20.56 -4.77 -28.87
C ASP A 439 -21.95 -5.25 -28.43
N ARG A 440 -21.98 -6.31 -27.60
CA ARG A 440 -23.12 -6.64 -26.73
C ARG A 440 -23.16 -5.64 -25.58
N LYS A 441 -23.69 -4.46 -25.90
CA LYS A 441 -23.86 -3.30 -25.01
C LYS A 441 -24.57 -3.67 -23.71
N VAL A 442 -24.35 -2.84 -22.69
CA VAL A 442 -25.09 -2.88 -21.43
C VAL A 442 -26.60 -2.69 -21.68
N PRO A 443 -27.48 -3.52 -21.08
CA PRO A 443 -28.93 -3.34 -21.17
C PRO A 443 -29.41 -1.93 -20.76
N GLU A 444 -30.48 -1.46 -21.40
CA GLU A 444 -31.03 -0.11 -21.17
C GLU A 444 -31.60 0.04 -19.76
N GLY A 445 -30.77 0.56 -18.86
CA GLY A 445 -31.02 0.72 -17.43
C GLY A 445 -29.73 0.88 -16.63
N GLY A 446 -28.66 0.20 -17.06
CA GLY A 446 -27.35 0.17 -16.40
C GLY A 446 -27.33 -0.70 -15.14
N GLY A 447 -26.13 -1.10 -14.67
CA GLY A 447 -25.99 -1.91 -13.44
C GLY A 447 -25.01 -3.09 -13.47
N CYS A 448 -23.88 -3.03 -14.19
CA CYS A 448 -22.96 -4.18 -14.30
C CYS A 448 -22.03 -4.42 -13.08
N LYS A 449 -22.51 -4.25 -11.84
CA LYS A 449 -21.64 -4.08 -10.66
C LYS A 449 -21.42 -5.32 -9.78
N THR A 450 -22.27 -6.34 -9.89
CA THR A 450 -22.17 -7.59 -9.11
C THR A 450 -22.73 -8.76 -9.91
N LEU A 451 -22.07 -9.92 -9.84
CA LEU A 451 -22.66 -11.17 -10.33
C LEU A 451 -23.72 -11.63 -9.32
N VAL A 452 -24.99 -11.65 -9.73
CA VAL A 452 -26.09 -12.15 -8.89
C VAL A 452 -26.03 -13.67 -8.86
N ALA A 453 -25.35 -14.21 -7.84
CA ALA A 453 -25.18 -15.66 -7.64
C ALA A 453 -26.46 -16.34 -7.11
N GLY A 454 -27.55 -16.30 -7.90
CA GLY A 454 -28.81 -16.97 -7.61
C GLY A 454 -29.97 -16.53 -8.50
N GLY A 455 -30.31 -17.35 -9.50
CA GLY A 455 -31.45 -17.13 -10.41
C GLY A 455 -31.03 -17.20 -11.88
N MET A 456 -31.69 -18.05 -12.69
CA MET A 456 -31.43 -18.22 -14.13
C MET A 456 -32.39 -17.40 -15.02
N GLU A 457 -33.07 -16.39 -14.48
CA GLU A 457 -34.08 -15.60 -15.19
C GLU A 457 -33.86 -14.09 -15.00
N GLY A 458 -33.57 -13.39 -16.09
CA GLY A 458 -33.34 -11.94 -16.13
C GLY A 458 -32.24 -11.55 -17.13
N THR A 459 -32.21 -10.30 -17.60
CA THR A 459 -31.18 -9.79 -18.53
C THR A 459 -29.92 -9.27 -17.84
N GLU A 460 -29.83 -9.35 -16.50
CA GLU A 460 -28.71 -8.79 -15.72
C GLU A 460 -27.38 -9.55 -15.91
N TRP A 461 -27.40 -10.81 -16.34
CA TRP A 461 -26.18 -11.63 -16.48
C TRP A 461 -25.33 -11.26 -17.71
N GLU A 462 -25.91 -10.65 -18.75
CA GLU A 462 -25.16 -10.15 -19.93
C GLU A 462 -24.16 -9.06 -19.53
N CYS A 463 -24.44 -8.38 -18.41
CA CYS A 463 -23.80 -7.17 -17.90
C CYS A 463 -22.37 -7.42 -17.36
N GLY A 464 -21.44 -7.74 -18.26
CA GLY A 464 -20.01 -7.92 -18.00
C GLY A 464 -19.49 -9.35 -18.22
N ILE A 465 -20.38 -10.35 -18.28
CA ILE A 465 -20.01 -11.69 -18.74
C ILE A 465 -19.91 -11.73 -20.27
N GLN A 466 -20.96 -11.28 -20.99
CA GLN A 466 -20.94 -11.20 -22.45
C GLN A 466 -20.54 -9.82 -22.99
N GLY A 467 -20.89 -8.74 -22.27
CA GLY A 467 -20.35 -7.42 -22.57
C GLY A 467 -18.85 -7.39 -22.24
N ILE A 468 -18.00 -7.36 -23.27
CA ILE A 468 -16.53 -7.39 -23.16
C ILE A 468 -15.87 -6.00 -23.36
N HIS A 469 -16.59 -5.05 -23.98
CA HIS A 469 -16.03 -3.73 -24.32
C HIS A 469 -16.09 -2.71 -23.19
N TYR A 470 -15.16 -1.75 -23.22
CA TYR A 470 -15.06 -0.63 -22.28
C TYR A 470 -16.28 0.29 -22.35
N GLN A 471 -16.96 0.48 -21.21
CA GLN A 471 -18.11 1.37 -21.07
C GLN A 471 -17.77 2.59 -20.19
N GLU A 472 -17.84 3.79 -20.78
CA GLU A 472 -17.58 5.06 -20.06
C GLU A 472 -18.60 5.31 -18.93
N SER A 473 -19.83 4.83 -19.07
CA SER A 473 -20.93 4.98 -18.11
C SER A 473 -20.70 4.23 -16.78
N GLU A 474 -20.21 2.99 -16.86
CA GLU A 474 -19.89 2.16 -15.69
C GLU A 474 -18.51 2.46 -15.11
N ARG A 475 -17.63 3.10 -15.90
CA ARG A 475 -16.23 3.44 -15.57
C ARG A 475 -15.40 2.19 -15.29
N ASP A 476 -15.35 1.31 -16.29
CA ASP A 476 -14.57 0.06 -16.25
C ASP A 476 -13.09 0.32 -15.85
N PHE A 477 -12.51 -0.61 -15.10
CA PHE A 477 -11.27 -0.36 -14.32
C PHE A 477 -10.01 -0.22 -15.19
N VAL A 478 -9.88 -1.10 -16.19
CA VAL A 478 -8.72 -1.24 -17.07
C VAL A 478 -9.23 -1.48 -18.49
N VAL A 479 -8.61 -0.82 -19.46
CA VAL A 479 -8.75 -1.15 -20.88
C VAL A 479 -7.50 -1.90 -21.37
N ASN A 480 -7.70 -2.97 -22.12
CA ASN A 480 -6.68 -3.75 -22.80
C ASN A 480 -6.87 -3.63 -24.31
N MET A 481 -5.92 -3.01 -25.01
CA MET A 481 -5.97 -2.85 -26.46
C MET A 481 -5.50 -4.14 -27.15
N ALA A 482 -6.32 -5.18 -27.08
CA ALA A 482 -6.10 -6.40 -27.83
C ALA A 482 -6.21 -6.15 -29.34
N GLY A 483 -5.32 -6.79 -30.12
CA GLY A 483 -5.25 -6.65 -31.57
C GLY A 483 -4.19 -5.69 -32.13
N CYS A 484 -3.28 -5.14 -31.31
CA CYS A 484 -2.22 -4.22 -31.81
C CYS A 484 -1.34 -4.85 -32.89
N GLU A 485 -0.93 -6.10 -32.68
CA GLU A 485 -0.07 -6.86 -33.59
C GLU A 485 -0.82 -7.24 -34.89
N TRP A 486 -2.15 -7.14 -34.88
CA TRP A 486 -3.06 -7.44 -35.98
C TRP A 486 -3.50 -6.17 -36.74
N GLY A 487 -2.67 -5.12 -36.74
CA GLY A 487 -2.83 -3.93 -37.58
C GLY A 487 -3.64 -2.76 -36.99
N ARG A 488 -4.06 -2.82 -35.71
CA ARG A 488 -4.77 -1.72 -35.05
C ARG A 488 -3.86 -0.54 -34.67
N ASP A 489 -4.37 0.69 -34.73
CA ASP A 489 -3.67 1.85 -34.16
C ASP A 489 -3.84 1.96 -32.64
N CYS A 490 -3.27 1.00 -31.92
CA CYS A 490 -3.21 1.01 -30.45
C CYS A 490 -2.51 2.25 -29.88
N TRP A 491 -1.70 2.98 -30.66
CA TRP A 491 -1.10 4.23 -30.20
C TRP A 491 -2.15 5.35 -30.14
N GLY A 492 -2.98 5.48 -31.18
CA GLY A 492 -4.14 6.37 -31.19
C GLY A 492 -5.17 6.00 -30.12
N GLU A 493 -5.49 4.72 -29.96
CA GLU A 493 -6.39 4.23 -28.91
C GLU A 493 -5.84 4.54 -27.51
N MET A 494 -4.58 4.17 -27.21
CA MET A 494 -3.91 4.47 -25.94
C MET A 494 -3.92 5.97 -25.63
N TYR A 495 -3.67 6.82 -26.63
CA TYR A 495 -3.73 8.27 -26.49
C TYR A 495 -5.15 8.75 -26.12
N ASN A 496 -6.18 8.20 -26.75
CA ASN A 496 -7.58 8.53 -26.51
C ASN A 496 -8.05 8.08 -25.11
N PHE A 497 -7.77 6.84 -24.71
CA PHE A 497 -8.09 6.35 -23.35
C PHE A 497 -7.33 7.11 -22.26
N ARG A 498 -6.07 7.48 -22.51
CA ARG A 498 -5.29 8.37 -21.62
C ARG A 498 -5.92 9.77 -21.48
N GLN A 499 -6.45 10.36 -22.56
CA GLN A 499 -7.23 11.60 -22.46
C GLN A 499 -8.55 11.40 -21.71
N LEU A 500 -9.25 10.29 -21.97
CA LEU A 500 -10.55 9.97 -21.38
C LEU A 500 -10.44 9.76 -19.86
N SER A 501 -9.52 8.91 -19.39
CA SER A 501 -9.24 8.76 -17.95
C SER A 501 -8.86 10.11 -17.31
N GLY A 502 -8.08 10.94 -18.02
CA GLY A 502 -7.74 12.31 -17.60
C GLY A 502 -8.91 13.32 -17.61
N ARG A 503 -10.02 13.03 -18.30
CA ARG A 503 -11.29 13.79 -18.26
C ARG A 503 -12.17 13.29 -17.12
N LEU A 504 -12.35 11.98 -17.00
CA LEU A 504 -13.20 11.34 -16.00
C LEU A 504 -12.69 11.55 -14.57
N ASN A 505 -11.37 11.44 -14.36
CA ASN A 505 -10.75 11.54 -13.05
C ASN A 505 -10.28 12.95 -12.66
N ARG A 506 -10.79 14.02 -13.31
CA ARG A 506 -10.52 15.40 -12.87
C ARG A 506 -11.07 15.65 -11.47
N SER A 507 -10.28 16.30 -10.63
CA SER A 507 -10.75 16.76 -9.32
C SER A 507 -11.87 17.79 -9.48
N ARG A 508 -12.69 17.95 -8.42
CA ARG A 508 -13.72 19.00 -8.38
C ARG A 508 -13.13 20.40 -8.57
N TRP A 509 -11.88 20.64 -8.16
CA TRP A 509 -11.24 21.93 -8.33
C TRP A 509 -10.81 22.19 -9.78
N GLU A 510 -10.23 21.18 -10.46
CA GLU A 510 -9.88 21.29 -11.88
C GLU A 510 -11.13 21.52 -12.73
N ARG A 511 -12.22 20.76 -12.52
CA ARG A 511 -13.49 20.99 -13.21
C ARG A 511 -14.06 22.40 -13.02
N ILE A 512 -13.85 23.01 -11.85
CA ILE A 512 -14.23 24.41 -11.60
C ILE A 512 -13.28 25.35 -12.34
N LYS A 513 -11.96 25.13 -12.28
CA LYS A 513 -10.95 25.94 -12.98
C LYS A 513 -11.23 26.00 -14.48
N ASP A 514 -11.49 24.85 -15.08
CA ASP A 514 -11.73 24.71 -16.51
C ASP A 514 -12.99 25.49 -16.91
N TRP A 515 -14.08 25.38 -16.14
CA TRP A 515 -15.29 26.18 -16.33
C TRP A 515 -15.08 27.70 -16.23
N TRP A 516 -14.24 28.19 -15.29
CA TRP A 516 -13.88 29.61 -15.24
C TRP A 516 -13.09 30.04 -16.49
N GLY A 517 -12.11 29.23 -16.92
CA GLY A 517 -11.32 29.51 -18.12
C GLY A 517 -12.13 29.50 -19.41
N GLU A 518 -13.00 28.50 -19.58
CA GLU A 518 -13.96 28.41 -20.70
C GLU A 518 -14.93 29.61 -20.70
N SER A 519 -15.35 30.08 -19.52
CA SER A 519 -16.17 31.29 -19.39
C SER A 519 -15.42 32.58 -19.78
N GLU A 520 -14.11 32.67 -19.50
CA GLU A 520 -13.27 33.80 -19.91
C GLU A 520 -12.99 33.76 -21.42
N GLU A 521 -12.70 32.59 -21.99
CA GLU A 521 -12.45 32.42 -23.42
C GLU A 521 -13.72 32.67 -24.26
N ALA A 522 -14.89 32.25 -23.78
CA ALA A 522 -16.17 32.57 -24.41
C ALA A 522 -16.43 34.09 -24.41
N LYS A 523 -16.12 34.79 -23.31
CA LYS A 523 -16.24 36.25 -23.22
C LYS A 523 -15.24 36.98 -24.13
N SER A 524 -14.01 36.49 -24.28
CA SER A 524 -13.04 37.11 -25.19
C SER A 524 -13.43 36.92 -26.65
N LYS A 525 -13.89 35.72 -27.04
CA LYS A 525 -14.41 35.44 -28.39
C LYS A 525 -15.62 36.33 -28.72
N ALA A 526 -16.63 36.37 -27.84
CA ALA A 526 -17.80 37.23 -28.04
C ALA A 526 -17.45 38.72 -28.15
N LYS A 527 -16.43 39.20 -27.41
CA LYS A 527 -15.92 40.58 -27.52
C LYS A 527 -15.18 40.84 -28.82
N GLU A 528 -14.43 39.86 -29.34
CA GLU A 528 -13.75 39.97 -30.63
C GLU A 528 -14.74 39.93 -31.80
N GLU A 529 -15.75 39.07 -31.74
CA GLU A 529 -16.86 39.01 -32.71
C GLU A 529 -17.67 40.31 -32.72
N ALA A 530 -17.97 40.88 -31.54
CA ALA A 530 -18.61 42.19 -31.43
C ALA A 530 -17.75 43.28 -32.11
N ARG A 531 -16.44 43.32 -31.84
CA ARG A 531 -15.52 44.30 -32.45
C ARG A 531 -15.50 44.17 -33.98
N LYS A 532 -15.36 42.95 -34.51
CA LYS A 532 -15.42 42.66 -35.96
C LYS A 532 -16.77 43.08 -36.57
N ARG A 533 -17.87 42.93 -35.83
CA ARG A 533 -19.22 43.30 -36.29
C ARG A 533 -19.46 44.81 -36.32
N ASP A 534 -18.79 45.58 -35.47
CA ASP A 534 -18.88 47.05 -35.48
C ASP A 534 -17.86 47.67 -36.46
N GLU A 535 -16.67 47.10 -36.58
CA GLU A 535 -15.71 47.35 -37.69
C GLU A 535 -16.41 47.18 -39.05
N ALA A 536 -17.11 46.05 -39.27
CA ALA A 536 -17.86 45.75 -40.49
C ALA A 536 -19.12 46.63 -40.72
N LYS A 537 -19.50 47.48 -39.77
CA LYS A 537 -20.60 48.46 -39.90
C LYS A 537 -20.14 49.89 -40.17
N GLY A 538 -18.83 50.12 -40.32
CA GLY A 538 -18.28 51.45 -40.54
C GLY A 538 -18.43 52.38 -39.32
N LYS A 539 -18.53 51.82 -38.10
CA LYS A 539 -18.49 52.59 -36.85
C LYS A 539 -17.06 52.56 -36.29
N VAL A 540 -16.28 53.57 -36.68
CA VAL A 540 -15.02 53.98 -36.05
C VAL A 540 -15.29 55.27 -35.28
#